data_AF-A0A845ANR4-F1
#
_entry.id   AF-A0A845ANR4-F1
#
_cell.length_a   1.000
_cell.length_b   1.000
_cell.length_c   1.000
_cell.angle_alpha   90.00
_cell.angle_beta   90.00
_cell.angle_gamma   90.00
#
_symmetry.space_group_name_H-M   'P 1'
#
loop_
_entity.id
_entity.type
_entity.pdbx_description
1 polymer ?
#
loop_
_entity_poly.entity_id
_entity_poly.type
_entity_poly.pdbx_seq_one_letter_code
_entity_poly.pdbx_strand_id
1 'polypeptide(L)'
;MPDSLPPIRHPSRFVPLSAVATGVPGEPALPVSATNPVPCRDQPLRGARMLSADIAVEPGIALLVDCSVAGLASFTLEDGSTLSLTLAPGLTMLPLAVSTVASANQTAQFDAWVLD
;
A
#
# COMPACT_ATOMS: atom_id res chain seq x y z
N MET A 1 13.15 -21.87 -40.09
CA MET A 1 11.82 -22.09 -39.49
C MET A 1 11.40 -20.79 -38.84
N PRO A 2 10.21 -20.23 -39.13
CA PRO A 2 9.74 -19.06 -38.41
C PRO A 2 9.36 -19.46 -36.98
N ASP A 3 9.75 -18.63 -36.02
CA ASP A 3 9.64 -18.82 -34.58
C ASP A 3 8.18 -19.03 -34.12
N SER A 4 7.94 -19.99 -33.21
CA SER A 4 6.61 -20.46 -32.81
C SER A 4 6.07 -19.82 -31.53
N LEU A 5 6.69 -18.75 -31.04
CA LEU A 5 6.20 -18.05 -29.85
C LEU A 5 5.10 -17.05 -30.25
N PRO A 6 3.90 -17.12 -29.65
CA PRO A 6 2.85 -16.14 -29.95
C PRO A 6 3.36 -14.74 -29.55
N PRO A 7 3.13 -13.70 -30.38
CA PRO A 7 3.50 -12.34 -30.03
C PRO A 7 2.76 -11.98 -28.74
N ILE A 8 3.50 -11.62 -27.70
CA ILE A 8 2.93 -11.09 -26.46
C ILE A 8 2.10 -9.87 -26.83
N ARG A 9 0.77 -10.02 -26.87
CA ARG A 9 -0.14 -8.92 -27.14
C ARG A 9 -0.20 -8.05 -25.88
N HIS A 10 0.34 -6.86 -26.01
CA HIS A 10 0.43 -5.80 -25.01
C HIS A 10 -0.90 -5.56 -24.27
N PRO A 11 -0.94 -5.49 -22.93
CA PRO A 11 -2.10 -5.01 -22.22
C PRO A 11 -2.08 -3.47 -22.23
N SER A 12 -2.90 -2.86 -23.09
CA SER A 12 -3.27 -1.43 -23.11
C SER A 12 -2.21 -0.39 -23.52
N ARG A 13 -2.67 0.67 -24.20
CA ARG A 13 -1.87 1.69 -24.92
C ARG A 13 -1.26 2.77 -24.00
N PHE A 14 -1.42 2.61 -22.69
CA PHE A 14 -1.22 3.68 -21.70
C PHE A 14 -0.19 3.33 -20.62
N VAL A 15 0.44 2.16 -20.68
CA VAL A 15 1.60 1.85 -19.83
C VAL A 15 2.85 2.22 -20.63
N PRO A 16 3.50 3.36 -20.37
CA PRO A 16 4.81 3.59 -20.95
C PRO A 16 5.74 2.45 -20.53
N LEU A 17 6.55 1.97 -21.47
CA LEU A 17 7.72 1.11 -21.21
C LEU A 17 8.81 1.91 -20.46
N SER A 18 8.42 2.62 -19.41
CA SER A 18 9.33 3.31 -18.51
C SER A 18 10.05 2.24 -17.70
N ALA A 19 11.18 1.77 -18.24
CA ALA A 19 12.28 1.35 -17.42
C ALA A 19 12.55 2.49 -16.44
N VAL A 20 12.34 2.24 -15.14
CA VAL A 20 12.76 3.17 -14.10
C VAL A 20 14.28 3.16 -14.12
N ALA A 21 14.90 4.18 -14.72
CA ALA A 21 16.34 4.34 -14.67
C ALA A 21 16.72 4.74 -13.25
N THR A 22 17.34 3.82 -12.51
CA THR A 22 18.00 4.12 -11.24
C THR A 22 19.50 4.26 -11.51
N GLY A 23 20.11 5.36 -11.06
CA GLY A 23 21.51 5.67 -11.35
C GLY A 23 21.90 7.08 -10.93
N VAL A 24 23.19 7.41 -11.09
CA VAL A 24 23.76 8.74 -10.79
C VAL A 24 23.57 9.67 -12.00
N PRO A 25 23.22 10.95 -11.81
CA PRO A 25 23.16 11.90 -12.93
C PRO A 25 24.48 11.94 -13.70
N GLY A 26 24.43 11.68 -15.01
CA GLY A 26 25.61 11.65 -15.88
C GLY A 26 26.14 10.25 -16.19
N GLU A 27 25.59 9.20 -15.60
CA GLU A 27 25.90 7.80 -15.93
C GLU A 27 24.82 7.16 -16.82
N PRO A 28 25.17 6.18 -17.66
CA PRO A 28 24.20 5.46 -18.47
C PRO A 28 23.22 4.67 -17.60
N ALA A 29 21.95 4.62 -18.00
CA ALA A 29 20.93 3.84 -17.32
C ALA A 29 21.29 2.35 -17.31
N LEU A 30 21.23 1.71 -16.14
CA LEU A 30 21.47 0.28 -16.00
C LEU A 30 20.20 -0.52 -16.34
N PRO A 31 20.29 -1.58 -17.16
CA PRO A 31 19.15 -2.44 -17.43
C PRO A 31 18.76 -3.24 -16.19
N VAL A 32 17.47 -3.51 -16.06
CA VAL A 32 16.94 -4.42 -15.04
C VAL A 32 17.46 -5.84 -15.33
N SER A 33 18.05 -6.49 -14.34
CA SER A 33 18.57 -7.85 -14.44
C SER A 33 18.48 -8.57 -13.09
N ALA A 34 18.86 -9.86 -13.05
CA ALA A 34 18.99 -10.58 -11.78
C ALA A 34 20.04 -9.96 -10.84
N THR A 35 21.02 -9.25 -11.37
CA THR A 35 22.07 -8.55 -10.61
C THR A 35 21.78 -7.06 -10.38
N ASN A 36 20.72 -6.53 -11.00
CA ASN A 36 20.20 -5.17 -10.85
C ASN A 36 18.66 -5.19 -10.92
N PRO A 37 17.99 -5.79 -9.91
CA PRO A 37 16.54 -5.92 -9.94
C PRO A 37 15.85 -4.56 -9.89
N VAL A 38 14.61 -4.48 -10.39
CA VAL A 38 13.77 -3.29 -10.14
C VAL A 38 13.67 -3.11 -8.63
N PRO A 39 13.83 -1.89 -8.09
CA PRO A 39 13.49 -1.61 -6.71
C PRO A 39 11.97 -1.69 -6.55
N CYS A 40 11.46 -2.90 -6.39
CA CYS A 40 10.11 -3.17 -5.93
C CYS A 40 10.15 -3.19 -4.40
N ARG A 41 9.14 -2.61 -3.73
CA ARG A 41 8.98 -2.83 -2.28
C ARG A 41 8.60 -4.30 -2.10
N ASP A 42 9.54 -5.10 -1.63
CA ASP A 42 9.66 -6.55 -1.85
C ASP A 42 8.78 -7.45 -0.95
N GLN A 43 7.85 -6.89 -0.18
CA GLN A 43 7.01 -7.70 0.70
C GLN A 43 5.58 -7.78 0.15
N PRO A 44 5.20 -8.88 -0.54
CA PRO A 44 3.81 -9.10 -0.88
C PRO A 44 3.00 -9.20 0.41
N LEU A 45 1.81 -8.59 0.41
CA LEU A 45 0.90 -8.65 1.55
C LEU A 45 0.53 -10.12 1.81
N ARG A 46 0.86 -10.62 2.98
CA ARG A 46 0.68 -12.02 3.40
C ARG A 46 -0.65 -12.27 4.09
N GLY A 47 -1.24 -11.22 4.65
CA GLY A 47 -2.48 -11.33 5.40
C GLY A 47 -3.13 -9.99 5.69
N ALA A 48 -4.36 -10.06 6.18
CA ALA A 48 -5.12 -8.93 6.68
C ALA A 48 -5.73 -9.32 8.04
N ARG A 49 -5.55 -8.47 9.04
CA ARG A 49 -6.08 -8.64 10.39
C ARG A 49 -7.03 -7.51 10.69
N MET A 50 -8.25 -7.84 11.13
CA MET A 50 -9.26 -6.83 11.42
C MET A 50 -8.81 -5.92 12.57
N LEU A 51 -8.94 -4.61 12.37
CA LEU A 51 -8.64 -3.58 13.35
C LEU A 51 -9.95 -3.11 13.98
N SER A 52 -10.36 -3.77 15.06
CA SER A 52 -11.54 -3.38 15.82
C SER A 52 -11.22 -2.21 16.76
N ALA A 53 -12.21 -1.34 16.98
CA ALA A 53 -12.05 -0.18 17.83
C ALA A 53 -11.64 -0.56 19.26
N ASP A 54 -10.68 0.19 19.81
CA ASP A 54 -10.12 0.05 21.16
C ASP A 54 -9.47 -1.31 21.46
N ILE A 55 -9.24 -2.15 20.44
CA ILE A 55 -8.53 -3.42 20.55
C ILE A 55 -7.17 -3.29 19.88
N ALA A 56 -6.10 -3.51 20.66
CA ALA A 56 -4.74 -3.50 20.14
C ALA A 56 -4.41 -4.74 19.31
N VAL A 57 -3.70 -4.51 18.22
CA VAL A 57 -3.14 -5.55 17.35
C VAL A 57 -1.66 -5.26 17.11
N GLU A 58 -0.89 -6.29 16.77
CA GLU A 58 0.48 -6.10 16.28
C GLU A 58 0.44 -5.22 15.01
N PRO A 59 1.28 -4.17 14.88
CA PRO A 59 1.35 -3.36 13.68
C PRO A 59 1.76 -4.17 12.45
N GLY A 60 1.24 -3.78 11.29
CA GLY A 60 1.63 -4.31 9.99
C GLY A 60 2.33 -3.25 9.14
N ILE A 61 2.47 -3.51 7.84
CA ILE A 61 3.14 -2.60 6.91
C ILE A 61 2.19 -1.59 6.25
N ALA A 62 0.88 -1.81 6.37
CA ALA A 62 -0.16 -0.92 5.86
C ALA A 62 -1.48 -1.06 6.63
N LEU A 63 -2.34 -0.05 6.48
CA LEU A 63 -3.72 0.00 6.93
C LEU A 63 -4.64 0.05 5.72
N LEU A 64 -5.61 -0.86 5.63
CA LEU A 64 -6.74 -0.80 4.71
C LEU A 64 -7.95 -0.26 5.45
N VAL A 65 -8.65 0.72 4.87
CA VAL A 65 -9.89 1.27 5.41
C VAL A 65 -10.95 1.24 4.32
N ASP A 66 -12.08 0.60 4.59
CA ASP A 66 -13.30 0.68 3.78
C ASP A 66 -14.31 1.56 4.50
N CYS A 67 -14.44 2.81 4.05
CA CYS A 67 -15.24 3.82 4.73
C CYS A 67 -16.62 3.95 4.07
N SER A 68 -17.69 3.74 4.84
CA SER A 68 -19.07 3.90 4.38
C SER A 68 -19.61 5.31 4.64
N VAL A 69 -19.20 5.95 5.73
CA VAL A 69 -19.58 7.33 6.08
C VAL A 69 -18.35 8.16 6.41
N ALA A 70 -18.19 9.29 5.71
CA ALA A 70 -17.10 10.23 5.92
C ALA A 70 -17.06 10.76 7.36
N GLY A 71 -15.88 11.06 7.87
CA GLY A 71 -15.73 11.63 9.21
C GLY A 71 -14.31 11.53 9.72
N LEU A 72 -14.15 11.72 11.03
CA LEU A 72 -12.86 11.63 11.71
C LEU A 72 -12.67 10.22 12.29
N ALA A 73 -11.43 9.74 12.22
CA ALA A 73 -10.94 8.55 12.88
C ALA A 73 -9.56 8.86 13.49
N SER A 74 -9.25 8.29 14.66
CA SER A 74 -7.94 8.45 15.30
C SER A 74 -7.28 7.10 15.46
N PHE A 75 -6.08 6.97 14.91
CA PHE A 75 -5.28 5.74 14.90
C PHE A 75 -4.07 5.93 15.81
N THR A 76 -3.67 4.90 16.53
CA THR A 76 -2.37 4.88 17.22
C THR A 76 -1.38 4.13 16.33
N LEU A 77 -0.21 4.72 16.14
CA LEU A 77 0.87 4.13 15.35
C LEU A 77 1.74 3.20 16.19
N GLU A 78 2.66 2.48 15.54
CA GLU A 78 3.64 1.60 16.19
C GLU A 78 4.51 2.33 17.23
N ASP A 79 4.83 3.60 17.00
CA ASP A 79 5.62 4.42 17.93
C ASP A 79 4.81 4.98 19.12
N GLY A 80 3.52 4.63 19.20
CA GLY A 80 2.60 5.10 20.23
C GLY A 80 2.02 6.49 19.98
N SER A 81 2.40 7.16 18.88
CA SER A 81 1.80 8.44 18.51
C SER A 81 0.37 8.25 17.99
N THR A 82 -0.47 9.28 18.16
CA THR A 82 -1.84 9.29 17.63
C THR A 82 -1.92 10.14 16.36
N LEU A 83 -2.51 9.57 15.32
CA LEU A 83 -2.80 10.22 14.05
C LEU A 83 -4.31 10.30 13.83
N SER A 84 -4.85 11.52 13.77
CA SER A 84 -6.25 11.76 13.39
C SER A 84 -6.36 12.03 11.90
N LEU A 85 -7.25 11.31 11.23
CA LEU A 85 -7.50 11.42 9.80
C LEU A 85 -8.96 11.75 9.54
N THR A 86 -9.21 12.60 8.55
CA THR A 86 -10.53 12.76 7.94
C THR A 86 -10.66 11.76 6.81
N LEU A 87 -11.55 10.79 6.96
CA LEU A 87 -11.84 9.76 5.99
C LEU A 87 -12.95 10.23 5.04
N ALA A 88 -12.78 9.92 3.76
CA ALA A 88 -13.82 10.04 2.75
C ALA A 88 -14.40 8.63 2.46
N PRO A 89 -15.63 8.54 1.94
CA PRO A 89 -16.23 7.25 1.62
C PRO A 89 -15.43 6.51 0.52
N GLY A 90 -15.34 5.20 0.64
CA GLY A 90 -14.62 4.32 -0.27
C GLY A 90 -13.44 3.60 0.37
N LEU A 91 -12.74 2.83 -0.46
CA LEU A 91 -11.60 2.01 -0.06
C LEU A 91 -10.29 2.81 -0.18
N THR A 92 -9.53 2.88 0.90
CA THR A 92 -8.22 3.54 0.95
C THR A 92 -7.19 2.63 1.61
N MET A 93 -6.00 2.54 1.02
CA MET A 93 -4.86 1.87 1.62
C MET A 93 -3.79 2.90 1.98
N LEU A 94 -3.37 2.89 3.25
CA LEU A 94 -2.42 3.83 3.82
C LEU A 94 -1.15 3.07 4.24
N PRO A 95 0.04 3.52 3.85
CA PRO A 95 1.31 2.87 4.24
C PRO A 95 1.69 3.26 5.68
N LEU A 96 0.84 2.90 6.65
CA LEU A 96 0.98 3.24 8.07
C LEU A 96 0.99 1.97 8.91
N ALA A 97 1.94 1.89 9.85
CA ALA A 97 2.01 0.85 10.86
C ALA A 97 1.09 1.23 12.05
N VAL A 98 -0.12 0.70 12.05
CA VAL A 98 -1.19 1.04 13.01
C VAL A 98 -1.37 -0.10 14.01
N SER A 99 -1.46 0.24 15.30
CA SER A 99 -1.65 -0.71 16.41
C SER A 99 -3.07 -0.72 16.96
N THR A 100 -3.76 0.43 16.96
CA THR A 100 -5.14 0.58 17.45
C THR A 100 -5.88 1.66 16.68
N VAL A 101 -7.21 1.61 16.72
CA VAL A 101 -8.09 2.73 16.35
C VAL A 101 -8.97 3.07 17.54
N ALA A 102 -9.07 4.36 17.87
CA ALA A 102 -9.85 4.83 19.01
C ALA A 102 -11.31 5.07 18.61
N SER A 103 -12.26 4.54 19.39
CA SER A 103 -13.68 4.87 19.21
C SER A 103 -14.03 6.29 19.68
N ALA A 104 -13.20 6.85 20.58
CA ALA A 104 -13.41 8.17 21.13
C ALA A 104 -13.33 9.25 20.04
N ASN A 105 -14.39 10.06 19.93
CA ASN A 105 -14.54 11.12 18.92
C ASN A 105 -14.53 10.61 17.46
N GLN A 106 -14.70 9.31 17.23
CA GLN A 106 -14.86 8.76 15.90
C GLN A 106 -16.23 9.16 15.33
N THR A 107 -16.22 9.81 14.17
CA THR A 107 -17.45 10.16 13.44
C THR A 107 -17.57 9.44 12.11
N ALA A 108 -16.47 8.87 11.59
CA ALA A 108 -16.50 8.02 10.41
C ALA A 108 -17.07 6.63 10.74
N GLN A 109 -17.79 6.04 9.79
CA GLN A 109 -18.17 4.63 9.83
C GLN A 109 -17.33 3.88 8.79
N PHE A 110 -16.57 2.89 9.22
CA PHE A 110 -15.66 2.13 8.37
C PHE A 110 -15.33 0.78 8.99
N ASP A 111 -14.90 -0.14 8.13
CA ASP A 111 -14.15 -1.32 8.52
C ASP A 111 -12.66 -1.08 8.24
N ALA A 112 -11.78 -1.62 9.07
CA ALA A 112 -10.34 -1.44 8.92
C ALA A 112 -9.58 -2.75 9.13
N TRP A 113 -8.45 -2.89 8.43
CA TRP A 113 -7.54 -4.02 8.53
C TRP A 113 -6.09 -3.57 8.52
N VAL A 114 -5.29 -4.15 9.39
CA VAL A 114 -3.83 -4.08 9.32
C VAL A 114 -3.34 -5.16 8.36
N LEU A 115 -2.45 -4.78 7.44
CA LEU A 115 -1.92 -5.65 6.40
C LEU A 115 -0.43 -5.95 6.67
N ASP A 116 -0.04 -7.22 6.55
CA ASP A 116 1.32 -7.74 6.83
C ASP A 116 2.10 -8.07 5.55
#